data_AF-A0A179B700-F1
#
_entry.id   AF-A0A179B700-F1
#
_cell.length_a   1.000
_cell.length_b   1.000
_cell.length_c   1.000
_cell.angle_alpha   90.00
_cell.angle_beta   90.00
_cell.angle_gamma   90.00
#
_symmetry.space_group_name_H-M   'P 1'
#
loop_
_entity.id
_entity.type
_entity.pdbx_description
1 polymer ?
#
loop_
_entity_poly.entity_id
_entity_poly.type
_entity_poly.pdbx_seq_one_letter_code
_entity_poly.pdbx_strand_id
1 'polypeptide(L)' 'MPAALLLDETICAIAAAGDLPINDCSISSAKFYSPVAPGELLNLRVVVADAMPMTFEVHAGARLIASGDFSGHVWERL' A
#
# COMPACT_ATOMS: atom_id res chain seq x y z
N MET A 1 2.09 15.14 5.58
CA MET A 1 1.89 14.11 6.62
C MET A 1 3.18 13.31 6.82
N PRO A 2 3.40 12.71 8.01
CA PRO A 2 4.52 11.80 8.27
C PRO A 2 4.47 10.52 7.42
N ALA A 3 5.64 9.97 7.11
CA ALA A 3 5.75 8.75 6.29
C ALA A 3 5.07 7.53 6.93
N ALA A 4 5.23 7.32 8.23
CA ALA A 4 4.59 6.22 8.95
C ALA A 4 3.06 6.34 8.94
N LEU A 5 2.52 7.55 9.06
CA LEU A 5 1.08 7.79 8.99
C LEU A 5 0.53 7.58 7.58
N LEU A 6 1.27 8.00 6.55
CA LEU A 6 0.91 7.71 5.15
C LEU A 6 0.82 6.19 4.89
N LEU A 7 1.77 5.44 5.44
CA LEU A 7 1.79 3.98 5.29
C LEU A 7 0.61 3.32 6.01
N ASP A 8 0.30 3.76 7.22
CA ASP A 8 -0.85 3.30 8.00
C ASP A 8 -2.18 3.54 7.25
N GLU A 9 -2.40 4.76 6.78
CA GLU A 9 -3.58 5.12 5.96
C GLU A 9 -3.66 4.30 4.67
N THR A 10 -2.50 4.02 4.05
CA THR A 10 -2.43 3.16 2.86
C THR A 10 -2.90 1.75 3.18
N ILE A 11 -2.37 1.12 4.24
CA ILE A 11 -2.76 -0.23 4.67
C ILE A 11 -4.25 -0.29 5.02
N CYS A 12 -4.75 0.72 5.75
CA CYS A 12 -6.15 0.86 6.10
C CYS A 12 -7.05 0.94 4.86
N ALA A 13 -6.66 1.76 3.86
CA ALA A 13 -7.40 1.90 2.61
C ALA A 13 -7.38 0.62 1.76
N ILE A 14 -6.27 -0.11 1.71
CA ILE A 14 -6.20 -1.42 1.02
C ILE A 14 -7.12 -2.43 1.72
N ALA A 15 -7.08 -2.49 3.06
CA ALA A 15 -7.93 -3.38 3.85
C ALA A 15 -9.43 -3.05 3.72
N ALA A 16 -9.78 -1.77 3.56
CA ALA A 16 -11.16 -1.34 3.32
C ALA A 16 -11.64 -1.62 1.88
N ALA A 17 -10.72 -1.72 0.91
CA ALA A 17 -11.05 -1.86 -0.51
C ALA A 17 -11.32 -3.31 -0.95
N GLY A 18 -11.02 -4.33 -0.14
CA GLY A 18 -11.30 -5.71 -0.52
C GLY A 18 -11.08 -6.75 0.58
N ASP A 19 -11.41 -8.00 0.25
CA ASP A 19 -11.09 -9.21 1.03
C ASP A 19 -9.61 -9.61 0.84
N LEU A 20 -8.72 -8.62 0.81
CA LEU A 20 -7.28 -8.87 0.66
C LEU A 20 -6.75 -9.33 2.02
N PRO A 21 -5.98 -10.44 2.10
CA PRO A 21 -5.51 -11.00 3.37
C PRO A 21 -4.36 -10.18 3.98
N ILE A 22 -4.53 -8.86 4.11
CA ILE A 22 -3.51 -7.94 4.66
C ILE A 22 -3.02 -8.36 6.05
N ASN A 23 -3.87 -9.03 6.83
CA ASN A 23 -3.54 -9.50 8.17
C ASN A 23 -2.47 -10.63 8.18
N ASP A 24 -2.24 -11.28 7.03
CA ASP A 24 -1.23 -12.34 6.83
C ASP A 24 -0.07 -11.88 5.92
N CYS A 25 0.02 -10.56 5.70
CA CYS A 25 1.01 -9.94 4.84
C CYS A 25 2.08 -9.20 5.65
N SER A 26 3.32 -9.24 5.19
CA SER A 26 4.42 -8.40 5.64
C SER A 26 4.76 -7.33 4.58
N ILE A 27 5.16 -6.16 5.04
CA ILE A 27 5.70 -5.11 4.17
C ILE A 27 7.14 -5.48 3.83
N SER A 28 7.37 -5.80 2.56
CA SER A 28 8.70 -6.18 2.06
C SER A 28 9.53 -4.95 1.72
N SER A 29 8.88 -3.90 1.19
CA SER A 29 9.51 -2.60 1.03
C SER A 29 8.49 -1.47 1.05
N ALA A 30 8.93 -0.30 1.53
CA ALA A 30 8.18 0.95 1.44
C ALA A 30 9.17 2.09 1.16
N LYS A 31 8.91 2.85 0.10
CA LYS A 31 9.73 3.97 -0.36
C LYS A 31 8.90 5.23 -0.35
N PHE A 32 9.45 6.31 0.19
CA PHE A 32 8.81 7.62 0.27
C PHE A 32 9.64 8.61 -0.54
N TYR A 33 9.09 9.08 -1.65
CA TYR A 33 9.79 9.91 -2.63
C TYR A 33 9.56 11.40 -2.41
N SER A 34 8.44 11.77 -1.79
CA SER A 34 8.06 13.18 -1.60
C SER A 34 7.13 13.36 -0.39
N PRO A 35 7.21 14.51 0.30
CA PRO A 35 6.27 14.84 1.36
C PRO A 35 4.90 15.19 0.77
N VAL A 36 3.86 14.91 1.56
CA VAL A 36 2.48 15.32 1.24
C VAL A 36 2.09 16.56 2.03
N ALA A 37 1.63 17.58 1.32
CA ALA A 37 1.12 18.81 1.87
C ALA A 37 -0.34 18.64 2.35
N PRO A 38 -0.78 19.43 3.35
CA PRO A 38 -2.17 19.41 3.78
C PRO A 38 -3.12 19.77 2.63
N GLY A 39 -4.20 19.00 2.49
CA GLY A 39 -5.21 19.20 1.44
C GLY A 39 -4.88 18.55 0.10
N GLU A 40 -3.72 17.90 -0.08
CA GLU A 40 -3.47 17.10 -1.27
C GLU A 40 -4.38 15.88 -1.32
N LEU A 41 -5.07 15.71 -2.46
CA LEU A 41 -5.86 14.52 -2.73
C LEU A 41 -4.94 13.38 -3.17
N LEU A 42 -5.03 12.26 -2.47
CA LEU A 42 -4.20 11.09 -2.74
C LEU A 42 -5.00 10.02 -3.47
N ASN A 43 -4.36 9.39 -4.44
CA ASN A 43 -4.87 8.24 -5.14
C ASN A 43 -4.00 7.03 -4.80
N LEU A 44 -4.65 5.99 -4.31
CA LEU A 44 -4.01 4.70 -4.04
C LEU A 44 -4.28 3.76 -5.20
N ARG A 45 -3.21 3.22 -5.78
CA ARG A 45 -3.25 2.15 -6.77
C ARG A 45 -2.65 0.89 -6.14
N VAL A 46 -3.38 -0.22 -6.26
CA VAL A 46 -2.90 -1.53 -5.84
C VAL A 46 -2.91 -2.44 -7.06
N VAL A 47 -1.79 -3.11 -7.31
CA VAL A 47 -1.66 -4.12 -8.36
C VAL A 47 -1.54 -5.48 -7.69
N VAL A 48 -2.48 -6.36 -8.00
CA VAL A 48 -2.56 -7.73 -7.48
C VAL A 48 -2.44 -8.67 -8.68
N ALA A 49 -1.36 -9.45 -8.75
CA ALA A 49 -1.13 -10.37 -9.87
C ALA A 49 -1.80 -11.74 -9.64
N ASP A 50 -1.75 -12.29 -8.42
CA ASP A 50 -2.38 -13.58 -8.06
C ASP A 50 -2.46 -13.71 -6.52
N ALA A 51 -3.20 -12.79 -5.89
CA ALA A 51 -3.19 -12.50 -4.44
C ALA A 51 -1.85 -11.99 -3.88
N MET A 52 -0.68 -12.52 -4.27
CA MET A 52 0.61 -12.05 -3.77
C MET A 52 1.78 -12.38 -4.71
N PRO A 53 2.86 -11.57 -4.78
CA PRO A 53 3.10 -10.29 -4.11
C PRO A 53 2.13 -9.18 -4.58
N MET A 54 1.81 -8.26 -3.68
CA MET A 54 0.99 -7.08 -4.00
C MET A 54 1.87 -5.84 -4.02
N THR A 55 1.68 -4.97 -5.00
CA THR A 55 2.39 -3.69 -5.08
C THR A 55 1.41 -2.55 -4.88
N PHE A 56 1.79 -1.55 -4.09
CA PHE A 56 1.02 -0.33 -3.90
C PHE A 56 1.79 0.89 -4.40
N GLU A 57 1.04 1.86 -4.91
CA GLU A 57 1.53 3.18 -5.29
C GLU A 57 0.57 4.24 -4.75
N VAL A 58 1.11 5.29 -4.14
CA VAL A 58 0.36 6.45 -3.65
C VAL A 58 0.76 7.66 -4.46
N HIS A 59 -0.20 8.28 -5.13
CA HIS A 59 0.00 9.44 -5.97
C HIS A 59 -0.73 10.68 -5.45
N ALA A 60 -0.12 11.85 -5.63
CA ALA A 60 -0.80 13.15 -5.57
C ALA A 60 -0.86 13.71 -6.99
N GLY A 61 -2.01 13.54 -7.65
CA GLY A 61 -2.11 13.78 -9.10
C GLY A 61 -1.14 12.89 -9.89
N ALA A 62 -0.18 13.50 -10.60
CA ALA A 62 0.85 12.78 -11.37
C ALA A 62 2.13 12.47 -10.57
N ARG A 63 2.24 12.96 -9.33
CA ARG A 63 3.46 12.79 -8.51
C ARG A 63 3.38 11.52 -7.69
N LEU A 64 4.34 10.62 -7.88
CA LEU A 64 4.54 9.47 -7.00
C LEU A 64 5.03 9.94 -5.63
N ILE A 65 4.24 9.68 -4.60
CA ILE A 65 4.53 10.03 -3.21
C ILE A 65 5.23 8.87 -2.51
N ALA A 66 4.65 7.68 -2.63
CA ALA A 66 5.17 6.47 -2.03
C ALA A 66 4.85 5.25 -2.88
N SER A 67 5.69 4.23 -2.77
CA SER A 67 5.42 2.92 -3.37
C SER A 67 5.94 1.84 -2.45
N GLY A 68 5.45 0.63 -2.62
CA GLY A 68 5.99 -0.50 -1.89
C GLY A 68 5.36 -1.81 -2.28
N ASP A 69 5.80 -2.85 -1.60
CA ASP A 69 5.43 -4.23 -1.86
C ASP A 69 5.07 -4.92 -0.55
N PHE A 70 3.99 -5.68 -0.62
CA PHE A 70 3.64 -6.65 0.38
C PHE A 70 4.07 -8.03 -0.12
N SER A 71 4.73 -8.79 0.76
CA SER A 71 4.90 -10.24 0.61
C SER A 71 4.13 -10.94 1.70
N GLY A 72 3.64 -12.13 1.43
CA GLY A 72 2.88 -12.88 2.40
C GLY A 72 3.00 -14.34 2.07
N HIS A 73 2.65 -15.13 3.07
CA HIS A 73 2.70 -16.56 2.97
C HIS A 73 1.30 -17.01 2.56
N VAL A 74 1.14 -17.51 1.34
CA VAL A 74 -0.07 -18.28 1.03
C VAL A 74 0.01 -19.55 1.87
N TRP A 75 -0.64 -19.56 3.03
CA TRP A 75 -0.81 -20.80 3.76
C TRP A 75 -1.74 -21.67 2.92
N GLU A 76 -1.14 -22.59 2.15
CA GLU A 76 -1.84 -23.72 1.57
C GLU A 76 -2.45 -24.51 2.74
N ARG A 77 -3.74 -24.30 2.98
CA ARG A 77 -4.51 -25.13 3.92
C ARG A 77 -4.62 -26.53 3.30
N LEU A 78 -3.71 -27.41 3.70
CA LEU A 78 -3.84 -28.87 3.59
C LEU A 78 -4.96 -29.38 4.53
#